data_AF-A0ABD6E2T3-F1
#
_entry.id   AF-A0ABD6E2T3-F1
#
_cell.length_a   1.000
_cell.length_b   1.000
_cell.length_c   1.000
_cell.angle_alpha   90.00
_cell.angle_beta   90.00
_cell.angle_gamma   90.00
#
_symmetry.space_group_name_H-M   'P 1'
#
loop_
_entity.id
_entity.type
_entity.pdbx_description
1 polymer ?
#
loop_
_entity_poly.entity_id
_entity_poly.type
_entity_poly.pdbx_seq_one_letter_code
_entity_poly.pdbx_strand_id
1 'polypeptide(L)' 'WDRGHNMEETLYDIEIHKGDGKYVGKLFSDSDGIKEFRNERLDKLLRDLSIDMQLALEEFSNRSSEFMESRAD' A
#
# COMPACT_ATOMS: atom_id res chain seq x y z
N TRP A 1 11.10 -31.96 -3.18
CA TRP A 1 10.25 -31.29 -2.19
C TRP A 1 10.84 -29.90 -2.01
N ASP A 2 10.34 -29.00 -2.84
CA ASP A 2 10.77 -27.60 -2.91
C ASP A 2 10.30 -26.90 -1.62
N ARG A 3 11.21 -26.21 -0.94
CA ARG A 3 10.87 -25.47 0.28
C ARG A 3 9.99 -24.30 -0.15
N GLY A 4 8.72 -24.31 0.27
CA GLY A 4 7.81 -23.19 0.12
C GLY A 4 8.46 -21.92 0.64
N HIS A 5 8.99 -21.13 -0.29
CA HIS A 5 9.31 -19.73 -0.10
C HIS A 5 7.96 -19.04 0.17
N ASN A 6 7.57 -18.93 1.44
CA ASN A 6 6.74 -17.80 1.85
C ASN A 6 7.64 -16.57 1.73
N MET A 7 7.92 -16.15 0.50
CA MET A 7 8.44 -14.81 0.28
C MET A 7 7.22 -13.94 0.54
N GLU A 8 7.20 -13.22 1.66
CA GLU A 8 6.19 -12.22 1.93
C GLU A 8 6.16 -11.31 0.70
N GLU A 9 5.13 -11.45 -0.15
CA GLU A 9 5.00 -10.66 -1.35
C GLU A 9 4.97 -9.20 -0.92
N THR A 10 5.92 -8.41 -1.42
CA THR A 10 5.99 -6.99 -1.11
C THR A 10 4.75 -6.33 -1.70
N LEU A 11 3.80 -5.98 -0.84
CA LEU A 11 2.55 -5.34 -1.25
C LEU A 11 2.79 -3.90 -1.74
N TYR A 12 3.74 -3.21 -1.11
CA TYR A 12 4.07 -1.82 -1.39
C TYR A 12 5.57 -1.58 -1.22
N ASP A 13 6.17 -0.90 -2.19
CA ASP A 13 7.48 -0.24 -2.01
C ASP A 13 7.24 1.25 -1.70
N ILE A 14 8.03 1.81 -0.78
CA ILE A 14 7.84 3.19 -0.31
C ILE A 14 9.17 3.93 -0.41
N GLU A 15 9.17 5.02 -1.16
CA GLU A 15 10.30 5.93 -1.26
C GLU A 15 9.95 7.27 -0.61
N ILE A 16 10.80 7.76 0.32
CA ILE A 16 10.62 9.06 0.95
C ILE A 16 11.83 9.93 0.70
N HIS A 17 11.60 11.06 0.05
CA HIS A 17 12.60 12.08 -0.26
C HIS A 17 12.26 13.41 0.40
N LYS A 18 13.29 14.17 0.80
CA LYS A 18 13.14 15.55 1.26
C LYS A 18 13.78 16.49 0.24
N GLY A 19 12.99 17.42 -0.31
CA GLY A 19 13.43 18.40 -1.31
C GLY A 19 12.70 19.73 -1.13
N ASP A 20 13.39 20.85 -1.35
CA ASP A 20 12.83 22.22 -1.30
C ASP A 20 11.97 22.51 -0.05
N GLY A 21 12.40 22.02 1.12
CA GLY A 21 11.71 22.22 2.40
C GLY A 21 10.47 21.36 2.63
N LYS A 22 10.15 20.44 1.71
CA LYS A 22 9.00 19.52 1.81
C LYS A 22 9.46 18.06 1.77
N TYR A 23 8.62 17.18 2.28
CA TYR A 23 8.76 15.74 2.17
C TYR A 23 7.86 15.25 1.04
N VAL A 24 8.41 14.38 0.21
CA VAL A 24 7.72 13.71 -0.90
C VAL A 24 7.80 12.21 -0.63
N GLY A 25 6.65 11.56 -0.58
CA GLY A 25 6.54 10.11 -0.44
C GLY A 25 5.98 9.53 -1.74
N LYS A 26 6.53 8.42 -2.21
CA LYS A 26 5.98 7.63 -3.31
C LYS A 26 5.68 6.23 -2.81
N LEU A 27 4.47 5.78 -3.11
CA LEU A 27 3.99 4.44 -2.84
C LEU A 27 3.89 3.73 -4.19
N PHE A 28 4.60 2.63 -4.34
CA PHE A 28 4.63 1.83 -5.55
C PHE A 28 3.92 0.50 -5.28
N SER A 29 2.97 0.17 -6.15
CA SER A 29 2.21 -1.07 -6.09
C SER A 29 2.13 -1.69 -7.46
N ASP A 30 2.24 -3.01 -7.54
CA ASP A 30 2.03 -3.75 -8.79
C ASP A 30 0.61 -3.54 -9.34
N SER A 31 -0.38 -3.49 -8.45
CA SER A 31 -1.80 -3.37 -8.81
C SER A 31 -2.29 -1.94 -9.10
N ASP A 32 -1.83 -0.94 -8.35
CA ASP A 32 -2.39 0.43 -8.34
C ASP A 32 -1.45 1.47 -9.00
N GLY A 33 -0.23 1.07 -9.36
CA GLY A 33 0.78 1.95 -9.94
C GLY A 33 1.51 2.78 -8.88
N ILE A 34 1.72 4.07 -9.15
CA ILE A 34 2.51 4.97 -8.31
C ILE A 34 1.62 6.06 -7.73
N LYS A 35 1.52 6.15 -6.42
CA LYS A 35 0.90 7.28 -5.70
C LYS A 35 1.97 8.19 -5.11
N GLU A 36 1.84 9.50 -5.33
CA GLU A 36 2.74 10.51 -4.78
C GLU A 36 2.03 11.37 -3.72
N PHE A 37 2.70 11.54 -2.59
CA PHE A 37 2.26 12.33 -1.44
C PHE A 37 3.27 13.44 -1.17
N ARG A 38 2.79 14.62 -0.78
CA ARG A 38 3.67 15.75 -0.43
C ARG A 38 3.20 16.39 0.86
N ASN A 39 4.13 16.65 1.76
CA ASN A 39 3.81 17.29 3.03
C ASN A 39 4.98 18.12 3.57
N GLU A 40 4.67 19.18 4.30
CA GLU A 40 5.71 20.03 4.94
C GLU A 40 6.31 19.33 6.17
N ARG A 41 5.58 18.36 6.74
CA ARG A 41 5.99 17.61 7.92
C ARG A 41 6.04 16.12 7.61
N LEU A 42 7.14 15.47 8.01
CA LEU A 42 7.34 14.03 7.83
C LEU A 42 6.25 13.23 8.55
N ASP A 43 5.87 13.63 9.77
CA ASP A 43 4.84 12.94 10.56
C ASP A 43 3.48 12.88 9.84
N LYS A 44 3.11 13.97 9.16
CA LYS A 44 1.89 14.02 8.37
C LYS A 44 2.00 13.15 7.12
N LEU A 45 3.13 13.22 6.40
CA LEU A 45 3.37 12.37 5.23
C LEU A 45 3.25 10.88 5.56
N LEU A 46 3.87 10.45 6.65
CA LEU A 46 3.82 9.06 7.11
C LEU A 46 2.40 8.63 7.48
N ARG A 47 1.62 9.54 8.09
CA ARG A 47 0.21 9.29 8.40
C ARG A 47 -0.62 9.12 7.13
N ASP A 48 -0.45 10.00 6.15
CA ASP A 48 -1.15 9.91 4.86
C ASP A 48 -0.84 8.59 4.15
N LEU A 49 0.45 8.21 4.06
CA LEU A 49 0.89 6.93 3.49
C LEU A 49 0.28 5.73 4.23
N SER A 50 0.27 5.76 5.56
CA SER A 50 -0.28 4.67 6.38
C SER A 50 -1.79 4.52 6.23
N ILE A 51 -2.54 5.62 6.09
CA ILE A 51 -3.99 5.57 5.87
C ILE A 51 -4.30 4.99 4.49
N ASP A 52 -3.57 5.41 3.45
CA ASP A 52 -3.78 4.92 2.08
C ASP A 52 -3.56 3.40 1.99
N MET A 53 -2.49 2.89 2.59
CA MET A 53 -2.23 1.45 2.65
C MET A 53 -3.32 0.68 3.41
N GLN A 54 -3.81 1.23 4.53
CA GLN A 54 -4.88 0.58 5.30
C GLN A 54 -6.17 0.50 4.48
N LEU A 55 -6.57 1.60 3.83
CA LEU A 55 -7.75 1.62 2.96
C LEU A 55 -7.63 0.61 1.83
N ALA A 56 -6.48 0.55 1.16
CA ALA A 56 -6.27 -0.40 0.07
C ALA A 56 -6.32 -1.87 0.55
N LEU A 57 -5.80 -2.16 1.75
CA LEU A 57 -5.91 -3.48 2.37
C LEU A 57 -7.37 -3.82 2.73
N GLU A 58 -8.13 -2.86 3.26
CA GLU A 58 -9.55 -3.03 3.56
C GLU A 58 -10.37 -3.28 2.29
N GLU A 59 -10.12 -2.54 1.21
CA GLU A 59 -10.77 -2.76 -0.08
C GLU A 59 -10.45 -4.14 -0.67
N PHE A 60 -9.18 -4.57 -0.58
CA PHE A 60 -8.78 -5.90 -1.03
C PHE A 60 -9.46 -7.01 -0.23
N SER A 61 -9.50 -6.85 1.10
CA SER A 61 -10.18 -7.79 2.00
C SER A 61 -11.67 -7.86 1.67
N ASN A 62 -12.34 -6.72 1.48
CA ASN A 62 -13.77 -6.66 1.23
C ASN A 62 -14.16 -7.30 -0.12
N ARG A 63 -13.32 -7.11 -1.16
CA ARG A 63 -13.49 -7.79 -2.45
C ARG A 63 -13.26 -9.30 -2.36
N SER A 64 -12.31 -9.73 -1.54
CA SER A 64 -12.03 -11.16 -1.36
C SER A 64 -13.16 -11.88 -0.61
N SER A 65 -13.81 -11.22 0.36
CA SER A 65 -15.00 -11.74 1.04
C SER A 65 -16.21 -11.82 0.11
N GLU A 66 -16.45 -10.81 -0.74
CA GLU A 66 -17.56 -10.81 -1.70
C GLU A 66 -17.40 -11.91 -2.77
N PHE A 67 -16.16 -12.19 -3.18
CA PHE A 67 -15.84 -13.27 -4.11
C PHE A 67 -16.03 -14.68 -3.50
N MET A 68 -15.77 -14.86 -2.21
CA MET A 68 -16.04 -16.13 -1.52
C MET A 68 -17.54 -16.36 -1.28
N GLU A 69 -18.29 -15.30 -0.97
CA GLU A 69 -19.75 -15.38 -0.77
C GLU A 69 -20.48 -15.75 -2.08
N SER A 70 -20.04 -15.22 -3.22
CA SER A 70 -20.62 -15.50 -4.55
C SER A 70 -20.42 -16.95 -5.06
N ARG A 71 -19.64 -17.77 -4.36
CA ARG A 71 -19.34 -19.17 -4.74
C ARG A 71 -20.02 -20.20 -3.83
N ALA A 72 -20.77 -19.73 -2.83
CA ALA A 72 -21.48 -20.55 -1.85
C ALA A 72 -23.00 -20.63 -2.11
N ASP A 73 -23.50 -20.06 -3.22
CA ASP A 73 -24.88 -20.24 -3.72
C ASP A 73 -24.93 -21.29 -4.85
#